data_AF-A0AAV1LAB2-F1
#
_entry.id   AF-A0AAV1LAB2-F1
#
_cell.length_a   1.000
_cell.length_b   1.000
_cell.length_c   1.000
_cell.angle_alpha   90.00
_cell.angle_beta   90.00
_cell.angle_gamma   90.00
#
_symmetry.space_group_name_H-M   'P 1'
#
loop_
_entity.id
_entity.type
_entity.pdbx_description
1 polymer ?
#
loop_
_entity_poly.entity_id
_entity_poly.type
_entity_poly.pdbx_seq_one_letter_code
_entity_poly.pdbx_strand_id
1 'polypeptide(L)' 'MDPIEVIAIYEALEEDRKRKRKYWVHPLNTLRLEIGQFHTLYKQLRHNPDKAFEYYRITAISPEERLTVTLS' A
#
# COMPACT_ATOMS: atom_id res chain seq x y z
N MET A 1 25.32 -17.49 -35.86
CA MET A 1 24.17 -16.88 -35.18
C MET A 1 23.67 -15.80 -36.09
N ASP A 2 22.40 -15.88 -36.47
CA ASP A 2 21.76 -14.95 -37.40
C ASP A 2 21.62 -13.56 -36.72
N PRO A 3 21.91 -12.44 -37.39
CA PRO A 3 21.73 -11.10 -36.81
C PRO A 3 20.35 -10.87 -36.17
N ILE A 4 19.30 -11.48 -36.71
CA ILE A 4 17.94 -11.40 -36.14
C ILE A 4 17.86 -12.10 -34.78
N GLU A 5 18.49 -13.28 -34.63
CA GLU A 5 18.55 -13.99 -33.35
C GLU A 5 19.27 -13.16 -32.27
N VAL A 6 20.36 -12.49 -32.63
CA VAL A 6 21.13 -11.64 -31.71
C VAL A 6 20.28 -10.47 -31.20
N ILE A 7 19.55 -9.81 -32.09
CA ILE A 7 18.66 -8.69 -31.75
C ILE A 7 17.52 -9.17 -30.84
N ALA A 8 16.85 -10.28 -31.20
CA ALA A 8 15.76 -10.84 -30.41
C ALA A 8 16.19 -11.22 -28.99
N ILE A 9 17.39 -11.79 -28.83
CA ILE A 9 17.96 -12.11 -27.51
C ILE A 9 18.20 -10.83 -26.70
N TYR A 10 18.75 -9.78 -27.33
CA TYR A 10 19.05 -8.52 -26.65
C TYR A 10 17.79 -7.82 -26.15
N GLU A 11 16.74 -7.78 -26.97
CA GLU A 11 15.44 -7.20 -26.62
C GLU A 11 14.77 -7.96 -25.46
N ALA A 12 14.77 -9.31 -25.51
CA ALA A 12 14.20 -10.15 -24.45
C ALA A 12 14.92 -9.95 -23.10
N LEU A 13 16.25 -9.81 -23.11
CA LEU A 13 17.04 -9.53 -21.90
C LEU A 13 16.74 -8.14 -21.32
N GLU A 14 16.51 -7.15 -22.18
CA GLU A 14 16.17 -5.80 -21.74
C GLU A 14 14.78 -5.73 -21.12
N GLU A 15 13.80 -6.41 -21.71
CA GLU A 15 12.46 -6.53 -21.13
C GLU A 15 12.48 -7.26 -19.79
N ASP A 16 13.25 -8.34 -19.65
CA ASP A 16 13.39 -9.05 -18.38
C ASP A 16 14.01 -8.16 -17.29
N ARG A 17 15.01 -7.33 -17.65
CA ARG A 17 15.56 -6.31 -16.73
C ARG A 17 14.52 -5.28 -16.31
N LYS A 18 13.64 -4.84 -17.22
CA LYS A 18 12.56 -3.88 -16.92
C LYS A 18 11.46 -4.50 -16.04
N ARG A 19 11.17 -5.79 -16.24
CA ARG A 19 10.16 -6.55 -15.48
C ARG A 19 10.60 -6.92 -14.06
N LYS A 20 11.90 -6.86 -13.76
CA LYS A 20 12.42 -7.08 -12.40
C LYS A 20 11.97 -5.93 -11.50
N ARG A 21 11.00 -6.25 -10.64
CA ARG A 21 10.56 -5.36 -9.56
C ARG A 21 11.78 -4.97 -8.73
N LYS A 22 12.12 -3.68 -8.69
CA LYS A 22 13.21 -3.14 -7.86
C LYS A 22 12.98 -3.43 -6.37
N TYR A 23 11.72 -3.46 -5.94
CA TYR A 23 11.32 -3.80 -4.57
C TYR A 23 10.02 -4.63 -4.58
N TRP A 24 9.96 -5.70 -3.80
CA TRP A 24 8.72 -6.43 -3.51
C TRP A 24 7.79 -5.65 -2.58
N VAL A 25 8.39 -4.95 -1.60
CA VAL A 25 7.75 -3.98 -0.72
C VAL A 25 8.67 -2.76 -0.70
N HIS A 26 8.16 -1.58 -1.05
CA HIS A 26 8.99 -0.37 -1.14
C HIS A 26 9.50 0.05 0.25
N PRO A 27 10.78 0.43 0.43
CA PRO A 27 11.33 0.83 1.73
C PRO A 27 10.56 1.98 2.41
N LEU A 28 9.92 2.87 1.65
CA LEU A 28 9.03 3.90 2.23
C LEU A 28 7.92 3.32 3.11
N ASN A 29 7.50 2.07 2.90
CA ASN A 29 6.51 1.42 3.74
C ASN A 29 7.03 1.14 5.16
N THR A 30 8.34 1.05 5.39
CA THR A 30 8.91 0.91 6.75
C THR A 30 8.72 2.20 7.55
N LEU A 31 8.76 3.35 6.87
CA LEU A 31 8.53 4.67 7.47
C LEU A 31 7.07 4.88 7.87
N ARG A 32 6.14 4.01 7.47
CA ARG A 32 4.71 4.14 7.80
C ARG A 32 4.44 4.19 9.31
N LEU A 33 5.28 3.54 10.12
CA LEU A 33 5.17 3.57 11.57
C LEU A 33 5.84 4.79 12.21
N GLU A 34 6.74 5.47 11.51
CA GLU A 34 7.48 6.62 12.04
C GLU A 34 6.86 7.96 11.59
N ILE A 35 6.58 8.09 10.29
CA ILE A 35 6.09 9.33 9.66
C ILE A 35 4.73 9.15 8.98
N GLY A 36 4.18 7.93 9.00
CA GLY A 36 2.90 7.68 8.33
C GLY A 36 1.79 8.48 8.98
N GLN A 37 1.00 9.16 8.15
CA GLN A 37 -0.17 9.94 8.59
C GLN A 37 -1.08 9.10 9.48
N PHE A 38 -1.24 7.81 9.19
CA PHE A 38 -1.98 6.91 10.07
C PHE A 38 -1.38 6.86 11.48
N HIS A 39 -0.08 6.63 11.64
CA HIS A 39 0.52 6.49 12.98
C HIS A 39 0.46 7.79 13.79
N THR A 40 0.69 8.93 13.13
CA THR A 40 0.71 10.25 13.77
C THR A 40 -0.69 10.79 14.04
N LEU A 41 -1.61 10.65 13.08
CA LEU A 41 -2.96 11.21 13.15
C LEU A 41 -3.95 10.28 13.88
N TYR A 42 -3.75 8.96 13.86
CA TYR A 42 -4.65 8.01 14.53
C TYR A 42 -4.80 8.29 16.02
N LYS A 43 -3.71 8.69 16.69
CA LYS A 43 -3.79 9.09 18.11
C LYS A 43 -4.75 10.27 18.30
N GLN A 44 -4.76 11.25 17.41
CA GLN A 44 -5.64 12.41 17.48
C GLN A 44 -7.09 12.07 17.10
N LEU A 45 -7.27 11.21 16.10
CA LEU A 45 -8.59 10.73 15.66
C LEU A 45 -9.27 9.85 16.72
N ARG A 46 -8.50 9.07 17.50
CA ARG A 46 -9.05 8.31 18.65
C ARG A 46 -9.71 9.21 19.69
N HIS A 47 -9.20 10.43 19.88
CA HIS A 47 -9.78 11.40 20.81
C HIS A 47 -10.99 12.16 20.22
N ASN A 48 -11.18 12.12 18.89
CA ASN A 48 -12.27 12.81 18.16
C ASN A 48 -12.97 11.81 17.22
N PRO A 49 -13.83 10.92 17.75
CA PRO A 49 -14.40 9.81 16.99
C PRO A 49 -15.30 10.26 15.84
N ASP A 50 -15.96 11.41 15.95
CA ASP A 50 -16.71 12.08 14.88
C ASP A 50 -15.83 12.39 13.66
N LYS A 51 -14.60 12.87 13.90
CA LYS A 51 -13.61 13.14 12.84
C LYS A 51 -12.98 11.88 12.28
N ALA A 52 -12.94 10.80 13.04
CA ALA A 52 -12.46 9.51 12.55
C ALA A 52 -13.36 8.97 11.41
N PHE A 53 -14.69 9.13 11.51
CA PHE A 53 -15.61 8.72 10.45
C PHE A 53 -15.37 9.49 9.14
N GLU A 54 -15.19 10.81 9.24
CA GLU A 54 -14.86 11.67 8.10
C GLU A 54 -13.50 11.28 7.47
N TYR A 55 -12.48 11.06 8.30
CA TYR A 55 -11.13 10.73 7.86
C TYR A 55 -11.04 9.35 7.19
N TYR A 56 -11.63 8.31 7.81
CA TYR A 56 -11.66 6.97 7.24
C TYR A 56 -12.73 6.80 6.15
N ARG A 57 -13.54 7.83 5.90
CA ARG A 57 -14.72 7.78 5.02
C ARG A 57 -15.64 6.61 5.38
N ILE A 58 -15.75 6.32 6.67
CA ILE A 58 -16.67 5.33 7.19
C ILE A 58 -17.98 6.09 7.41
N THR A 59 -19.01 5.77 6.61
CA THR A 59 -20.37 6.21 6.91
C THR A 59 -20.78 5.65 8.27
N ALA A 60 -21.60 6.38 9.03
CA ALA A 60 -22.13 5.88 10.30
C ALA A 60 -22.91 4.58 10.03
N ILE A 61 -22.22 3.45 10.18
CA ILE A 61 -22.82 2.13 10.10
C ILE A 61 -23.79 2.03 11.27
N SER A 62 -24.97 1.46 11.02
CA SER A 62 -26.04 1.37 12.02
C SER A 62 -25.53 0.72 13.32
N PRO A 63 -26.09 1.08 14.49
CA PRO A 63 -25.60 0.60 15.79
C PRO A 63 -25.46 -0.92 15.91
N GLU A 64 -26.22 -1.70 15.14
CA GLU A 64 -26.27 -3.17 15.18
C GLU A 64 -25.03 -3.86 14.57
N GLU A 65 -24.22 -3.16 13.76
CA GLU A 65 -23.02 -3.73 13.12
C GLU A 65 -21.70 -3.42 13.88
N ARG A 66 -21.76 -2.91 15.12
CA ARG A 66 -20.57 -2.48 15.89
C ARG A 66 -19.73 -3.61 16.53
N LEU A 67 -19.90 -4.88 16.18
CA LEU A 67 -19.15 -5.98 16.81
C LEU A 67 -18.72 -7.05 15.79
N THR A 68 -17.63 -6.86 15.05
CA THR A 68 -16.81 -7.98 14.51
C THR A 68 -15.47 -7.63 13.86
N VAL A 69 -14.81 -6.49 14.12
CA VAL A 69 -13.49 -6.21 13.48
C VAL A 69 -12.38 -5.78 14.44
N THR A 70 -12.45 -6.16 15.71
CA THR A 70 -11.31 -5.96 16.64
C THR A 70 -10.95 -7.15 17.51
N LEU A 71 -11.35 -8.39 17.15
CA LEU A 71 -10.78 -9.62 17.72
C LEU A 71 -10.89 -10.76 16.68
N SER A 72 -9.85 -10.90 15.85
CA SER A 72 -9.45 -12.14 15.14
C SER A 72 -7.96 -12.07 14.88
#